data_AF-A0A949X695-F1
#
_entry.id   AF-A0A949X695-F1
#
_cell.length_a   1.000
_cell.length_b   1.000
_cell.length_c   1.000
_cell.angle_alpha   90.00
_cell.angle_beta   90.00
_cell.angle_gamma   90.00
#
_symmetry.space_group_name_H-M   'P 1'
#
loop_
_entity.id
_entity.type
_entity.pdbx_description
1 polymer ?
#
loop_
_entity_poly.entity_id
_entity_poly.type
_entity_poly.pdbx_seq_one_letter_code
_entity_poly.pdbx_strand_id
1 'polypeptide(L)'
;MSRYSSDIFSGHASRSAPRYPQLALPPGEVVEVLATGFVGAIVGYEKAVEGDVVRLEDRRGTRRVFVLRPGAFLVEGQRVTLQRYVAPSAPQRSNSGSRKVANVQAKVAAPSRIWVEGIHDAAIVEKVWGHDLRVEGVVVEYLEGLDNLEQRLAEFQPGPGRRIGVLADHLVRGSKETRLTERLGPDVFVTGHPYVDIWAAVKPERLGLTAWPEVPYGEDWKEGICRRVGWSDPREGWNRVYNAVHSFRDLDSTLIGAVERLVDFVTVPELTKEDLT
;
A
#
# COMPACT_ATOMS: atom_id res chain seq x y z
N MET A 1 -16.74 -62.88 -52.87
CA MET A 1 -16.31 -61.48 -52.63
C MET A 1 -17.50 -60.73 -52.05
N SER A 2 -17.53 -60.15 -50.85
CA SER A 2 -16.53 -59.97 -49.80
C SER A 2 -17.29 -59.97 -48.45
N ARG A 3 -16.90 -60.86 -47.54
CA ARG A 3 -17.13 -60.69 -46.09
C ARG A 3 -16.08 -59.69 -45.59
N TYR A 4 -16.37 -58.97 -44.51
CA TYR A 4 -15.54 -57.95 -43.85
C TYR A 4 -15.67 -56.53 -44.40
N SER A 5 -16.43 -55.72 -43.68
CA SER A 5 -16.05 -54.34 -43.34
C SER A 5 -16.68 -53.98 -42.00
N SER A 6 -16.16 -54.59 -40.93
CA SER A 6 -16.27 -54.01 -39.60
C SER A 6 -15.13 -53.02 -39.50
N ASP A 7 -15.42 -51.74 -39.71
CA ASP A 7 -14.44 -50.69 -39.61
C ASP A 7 -14.04 -50.48 -38.14
N ILE A 8 -12.74 -50.40 -37.93
CA ILE A 8 -11.99 -50.75 -36.72
C ILE A 8 -11.65 -49.47 -35.93
N PHE A 9 -12.42 -48.41 -36.16
CA PHE A 9 -12.21 -47.07 -35.59
C PHE A 9 -13.13 -46.73 -34.40
N SER A 10 -13.68 -47.72 -33.69
CA SER A 10 -14.22 -47.47 -32.34
C SER A 10 -13.06 -47.29 -31.35
N GLY A 11 -12.40 -46.14 -31.46
CA GLY A 11 -11.36 -45.68 -30.55
C GLY A 11 -11.84 -45.83 -29.12
N HIS A 12 -11.02 -46.50 -28.30
CA HIS A 12 -11.23 -46.61 -26.86
C HIS A 12 -11.63 -45.25 -26.30
N ALA A 13 -12.83 -45.16 -25.74
CA ALA A 13 -13.20 -44.04 -24.89
C ALA A 13 -12.11 -43.90 -23.84
N SER A 14 -11.31 -42.85 -23.96
CA SER A 14 -10.29 -42.46 -23.00
C SER A 14 -10.93 -42.51 -21.62
N ARG A 15 -10.50 -43.47 -20.79
CA ARG A 15 -10.82 -43.52 -19.37
C ARG A 15 -10.16 -42.28 -18.76
N SER A 16 -10.88 -41.15 -18.76
CA SER A 16 -10.40 -39.96 -18.07
C SER A 16 -10.18 -40.34 -16.60
N ALA A 17 -9.02 -39.99 -16.07
CA ALA A 17 -8.73 -40.24 -14.66
C ALA A 17 -9.79 -39.53 -13.81
N PRO A 18 -10.33 -40.18 -12.76
CA PRO A 18 -11.34 -39.56 -11.91
C PRO A 18 -10.81 -38.25 -11.33
N ARG A 19 -11.59 -37.17 -11.46
CA ARG A 19 -11.24 -35.85 -10.91
C ARG A 19 -11.92 -35.69 -9.55
N TYR A 20 -11.11 -35.53 -8.50
CA TYR A 20 -11.60 -35.33 -7.13
C TYR A 20 -11.57 -33.84 -6.76
N PRO A 21 -12.50 -33.36 -5.90
CA PRO A 21 -12.43 -32.02 -5.33
C PRO A 21 -11.06 -31.77 -4.69
N GLN A 22 -10.50 -30.57 -4.90
CA GLN A 22 -9.23 -30.16 -4.33
C GLN A 22 -9.50 -29.27 -3.11
N LEU A 23 -8.96 -29.62 -1.94
CA LEU A 23 -9.18 -28.89 -0.70
C LEU A 23 -7.86 -28.52 -0.03
N ALA A 24 -7.73 -27.27 0.40
CA ALA A 24 -6.64 -26.80 1.26
C ALA A 24 -7.21 -26.59 2.68
N LEU A 25 -7.00 -27.56 3.56
CA LEU A 25 -7.59 -27.56 4.90
C LEU A 25 -6.59 -27.04 5.95
N PRO A 26 -7.00 -26.14 6.86
CA PRO A 26 -6.12 -25.67 7.94
C PRO A 26 -5.78 -26.80 8.93
N PRO A 27 -4.70 -26.63 9.73
CA PRO A 27 -4.46 -27.49 10.88
C PRO A 27 -5.67 -27.54 11.82
N GLY A 28 -5.95 -28.72 12.38
CA GLY A 28 -7.12 -29.02 13.22
C GLY A 28 -8.21 -29.79 12.49
N GLU A 29 -8.31 -29.65 11.16
CA GLU A 29 -9.29 -30.41 10.37
C GLU A 29 -8.97 -31.90 10.35
N VAL A 30 -10.01 -32.73 10.49
CA VAL A 30 -9.87 -34.19 10.54
C VAL A 30 -10.09 -34.78 9.16
N VAL A 31 -9.13 -35.60 8.73
CA VAL A 31 -9.19 -36.29 7.43
C VAL A 31 -8.89 -37.77 7.61
N GLU A 32 -9.41 -38.58 6.70
CA GLU A 32 -9.12 -40.01 6.62
C GLU A 32 -8.26 -40.32 5.40
N VAL A 33 -7.27 -41.19 5.55
CA VAL A 33 -6.39 -41.64 4.46
C VAL A 33 -6.97 -42.91 3.84
N LEU A 34 -7.49 -42.83 2.62
CA LEU A 34 -8.23 -43.91 1.96
C LEU A 34 -7.43 -45.22 1.87
N ALA A 35 -6.11 -45.14 1.63
CA ALA A 35 -5.27 -46.31 1.46
C ALA A 35 -5.00 -47.08 2.78
N THR A 36 -5.13 -46.42 3.93
CA THR A 36 -4.74 -47.00 5.23
C THR A 36 -5.86 -47.00 6.27
N GLY A 37 -6.95 -46.27 6.03
CA GLY A 37 -8.01 -46.00 7.01
C GLY A 37 -7.54 -45.14 8.19
N PHE A 38 -6.37 -44.50 8.09
CA PHE A 38 -5.85 -43.66 9.18
C PHE A 38 -6.66 -42.37 9.26
N VAL A 39 -7.26 -42.11 10.41
CA VAL A 39 -8.05 -40.90 10.70
C VAL A 39 -7.27 -40.02 11.67
N GLY A 40 -7.04 -38.77 11.31
CA GLY A 40 -6.33 -37.83 12.18
C GLY A 40 -6.55 -36.37 11.82
N ALA A 41 -6.33 -35.50 12.81
CA ALA A 41 -6.32 -34.05 12.63
C ALA A 41 -5.04 -33.62 11.92
N ILE A 42 -5.14 -32.66 11.00
CA ILE A 42 -3.99 -32.05 10.35
C ILE A 42 -3.20 -31.27 11.39
N VAL A 43 -1.92 -31.60 11.57
CA VAL A 43 -1.03 -30.84 12.45
C VAL A 43 -0.05 -29.96 11.68
N GLY A 44 0.10 -30.19 10.37
CA GLY A 44 0.92 -29.35 9.52
C GLY A 44 1.18 -29.95 8.15
N TYR A 45 1.79 -29.15 7.30
CA TYR A 45 2.23 -29.54 5.96
C TYR A 45 3.72 -29.28 5.81
N GLU A 46 4.40 -30.14 5.06
CA GLU A 46 5.81 -29.99 4.75
C GLU A 46 6.04 -30.14 3.25
N LYS A 47 6.99 -29.36 2.73
CA LYS A 47 7.43 -29.47 1.34
C LYS A 47 8.54 -30.51 1.29
N ALA A 48 8.35 -31.58 0.52
CA ALA A 48 9.41 -32.57 0.28
C ALA A 48 9.78 -32.61 -1.21
N VAL A 49 10.99 -33.09 -1.51
CA VAL A 49 11.55 -33.15 -2.87
C VAL A 49 10.69 -34.00 -3.80
N GLU A 50 10.02 -35.03 -3.27
CA GLU A 50 9.19 -35.98 -4.02
C GLU A 50 7.68 -35.65 -4.00
N GLY A 51 7.30 -34.51 -3.41
CA GLY A 51 5.91 -34.04 -3.32
C GLY A 51 5.54 -33.51 -1.94
N ASP A 52 4.55 -32.62 -1.87
CA ASP A 52 4.06 -32.08 -0.60
C ASP A 52 3.46 -33.19 0.27
N VAL A 53 3.68 -33.08 1.59
CA VAL A 53 3.17 -34.04 2.58
C VAL A 53 2.33 -33.34 3.64
N VAL A 54 1.39 -34.09 4.21
CA VAL A 54 0.60 -33.69 5.38
C VAL A 54 0.95 -34.57 6.56
N ARG A 55 1.12 -33.96 7.73
CA ARG A 55 1.25 -34.67 9.00
C ARG A 55 -0.12 -34.71 9.68
N LEU A 56 -0.55 -35.91 10.05
CA LEU A 56 -1.80 -36.16 10.75
C LEU A 56 -1.52 -36.73 12.14
N GLU A 57 -2.34 -36.36 13.11
CA GLU A 57 -2.33 -36.88 14.48
C GLU A 57 -3.67 -37.53 14.81
N ASP A 58 -3.66 -38.79 15.25
CA ASP A 58 -4.89 -39.47 15.68
C ASP A 58 -5.29 -39.10 17.13
N ARG A 59 -6.46 -39.57 17.56
CA ARG A 59 -6.99 -39.32 18.92
C ARG A 59 -6.12 -39.87 20.07
N ARG A 60 -5.14 -40.72 19.77
CA ARG A 60 -4.20 -41.31 20.75
C ARG A 60 -2.83 -40.61 20.70
N GLY A 61 -2.69 -39.55 19.90
CA GLY A 61 -1.44 -38.80 19.73
C GLY A 61 -0.47 -39.43 18.74
N THR A 62 -0.86 -40.47 17.98
CA THR A 62 0.00 -41.09 16.98
C THR A 62 0.14 -40.17 15.79
N ARG A 63 1.38 -39.76 15.44
CA ARG A 63 1.66 -38.90 14.30
C ARG A 63 2.16 -39.69 13.10
N ARG A 64 1.58 -39.43 11.93
CA ARG A 64 2.00 -40.02 10.65
C ARG A 64 2.04 -38.98 9.54
N VAL A 65 2.89 -39.23 8.54
CA VAL A 65 3.08 -38.35 7.39
C VAL A 65 2.57 -39.05 6.14
N PHE A 66 1.80 -38.34 5.32
CA PHE A 66 1.20 -38.86 4.09
C PHE A 66 1.45 -37.91 2.93
N VAL A 67 1.76 -38.46 1.75
CA VAL A 67 1.95 -37.68 0.52
C VAL A 67 0.62 -37.18 -0.02
N LEU A 68 0.57 -35.93 -0.46
CA LEU A 68 -0.62 -35.30 -1.05
C LEU A 68 -0.91 -35.81 -2.47
N ARG A 69 -1.41 -37.05 -2.57
CA ARG A 69 -1.75 -37.68 -3.86
C ARG A 69 -3.21 -37.39 -4.27
N PRO A 70 -3.50 -37.31 -5.58
CA PRO A 70 -4.87 -37.16 -6.08
C PRO A 70 -5.82 -38.21 -5.52
N GLY A 71 -6.90 -37.76 -4.88
CA GLY A 71 -7.93 -38.63 -4.32
C GLY A 71 -7.48 -39.54 -3.17
N ALA A 72 -6.39 -39.23 -2.47
CA ALA A 72 -5.88 -40.10 -1.41
C ALA A 72 -6.60 -39.96 -0.06
N PHE A 73 -7.48 -38.97 0.07
CA PHE A 73 -8.10 -38.62 1.35
C PHE A 73 -9.62 -38.63 1.27
N LEU A 74 -10.24 -38.80 2.43
CA LEU A 74 -11.67 -38.63 2.66
C LEU A 74 -11.87 -37.48 3.66
N VAL A 75 -12.81 -36.60 3.36
CA VAL A 75 -13.28 -35.53 4.25
C VAL A 75 -14.79 -35.71 4.35
N GLU A 76 -15.29 -35.96 5.55
CA GLU A 76 -16.71 -36.28 5.78
C GLU A 76 -17.23 -37.42 4.87
N GLY A 77 -16.39 -38.44 4.63
CA GLY A 77 -16.71 -39.57 3.76
C GLY A 77 -16.63 -39.27 2.25
N GLN A 78 -16.33 -38.03 1.84
CA GLN A 78 -16.15 -37.68 0.44
C GLN A 78 -14.67 -37.74 0.02
N ARG A 79 -14.41 -38.36 -1.12
CA ARG A 79 -13.05 -38.54 -1.64
C ARG A 79 -12.51 -37.24 -2.25
N VAL A 80 -11.38 -36.77 -1.73
CA VAL A 80 -10.77 -35.49 -2.09
C VAL A 80 -9.27 -35.61 -2.35
N THR A 81 -8.73 -34.60 -3.03
CA THR A 81 -7.30 -34.34 -3.14
C THR A 81 -6.95 -33.21 -2.18
N LEU A 82 -6.15 -33.50 -1.15
CA LEU A 82 -5.65 -32.45 -0.28
C LEU A 82 -4.52 -31.67 -1.00
N GLN A 83 -4.55 -30.36 -0.82
CA GLN A 83 -3.48 -29.44 -1.19
C GLN A 83 -2.88 -28.83 0.07
N ARG A 84 -1.65 -28.34 -0.05
CA ARG A 84 -0.97 -27.65 1.04
C ARG A 84 -1.75 -26.41 1.42
N TYR A 85 -2.14 -26.32 2.69
CA TYR A 85 -2.71 -25.09 3.24
C TYR A 85 -1.63 -24.04 3.46
N VAL A 86 -1.88 -22.83 2.96
CA VAL A 86 -1.07 -21.64 3.22
C VAL A 86 -1.96 -20.66 3.95
N ALA A 87 -1.61 -20.34 5.20
CA ALA A 87 -2.35 -19.36 5.97
C ALA A 87 -2.36 -18.02 5.20
N PRO A 88 -3.52 -17.36 5.05
CA PRO A 88 -3.57 -16.03 4.48
C PRO A 88 -2.71 -15.08 5.34
N SER A 89 -1.64 -14.53 4.77
CA SER A 89 -0.91 -13.45 5.44
C SER A 89 -1.84 -12.23 5.50
N ALA A 90 -1.90 -11.57 6.67
CA ALA A 90 -2.60 -10.31 6.78
C ALA A 90 -2.10 -9.34 5.70
N PRO A 91 -2.97 -8.58 5.03
CA PRO A 91 -2.52 -7.57 4.08
C PRO A 91 -1.65 -6.57 4.84
N GLN A 92 -0.38 -6.49 4.47
CA GLN A 92 0.49 -5.45 5.00
C GLN A 92 -0.10 -4.11 4.60
N ARG A 93 -0.09 -3.12 5.49
CA ARG A 93 -0.52 -1.76 5.19
C ARG A 93 0.69 -0.90 4.81
N SER A 94 0.49 0.09 3.95
CA SER A 94 1.48 1.15 3.69
C SER A 94 1.56 2.11 4.89
N ASN A 95 2.51 3.04 4.85
CA ASN A 95 2.64 4.08 5.88
C ASN A 95 1.47 5.07 5.87
N SER A 96 0.81 5.27 4.71
CA SER A 96 -0.45 6.03 4.55
C SER A 96 -1.68 5.26 5.04
N GLY A 97 -1.56 3.93 5.21
CA GLY A 97 -2.63 3.08 5.74
C GLY A 97 -3.42 2.30 4.70
N SER A 98 -3.09 2.47 3.41
CA SER A 98 -3.64 1.69 2.29
C SER A 98 -3.17 0.22 2.32
N ARG A 99 -3.73 -0.62 1.45
CA ARG A 99 -3.26 -2.02 1.27
C ARG A 99 -1.96 -2.02 0.49
N LYS A 100 -0.88 -2.48 1.13
CA LYS A 100 0.43 -2.59 0.51
C LYS A 100 0.41 -3.65 -0.59
N VAL A 101 0.62 -3.23 -1.82
CA VAL A 101 0.89 -4.13 -2.95
C VAL A 101 2.34 -4.59 -2.89
N ALA A 102 2.56 -5.90 -2.84
CA ALA A 102 3.88 -6.51 -2.95
C ALA A 102 4.33 -6.52 -4.42
N ASN A 103 5.65 -6.38 -4.66
CA ASN A 103 6.26 -6.42 -6.00
C ASN A 103 5.74 -5.33 -6.98
N VAL A 104 5.69 -4.08 -6.53
CA VAL A 104 5.45 -2.95 -7.44
C VAL A 104 6.59 -2.91 -8.45
N GLN A 105 6.31 -3.29 -9.70
CA GLN A 105 7.24 -3.10 -10.82
C GLN A 105 7.37 -1.60 -11.08
N ALA A 106 8.54 -1.15 -11.54
CA ALA A 106 8.73 0.23 -11.95
C ALA A 106 7.74 0.55 -13.08
N LYS A 107 6.74 1.39 -12.79
CA LYS A 107 5.81 1.93 -13.80
C LYS A 107 6.43 3.14 -14.47
N VAL A 108 6.04 3.40 -15.73
CA VAL A 108 6.26 4.70 -16.35
C VAL A 108 5.54 5.75 -15.51
N ALA A 109 6.21 6.86 -15.21
CA ALA A 109 5.59 7.95 -14.47
C ALA A 109 4.31 8.40 -15.19
N ALA A 110 3.22 8.52 -14.45
CA ALA A 110 1.97 9.12 -14.93
C ALA A 110 2.25 10.52 -15.48
N PRO A 111 1.37 11.10 -16.32
CA PRO A 111 1.59 12.47 -16.77
C PRO A 111 1.49 13.50 -15.63
N SER A 112 0.64 13.26 -14.62
CA SER A 112 0.38 14.16 -13.50
C SER A 112 1.52 14.21 -12.46
N ARG A 113 1.63 15.32 -11.73
CA ARG A 113 2.64 15.52 -10.66
C ARG A 113 2.03 16.12 -9.40
N ILE A 114 2.69 15.84 -8.28
CA ILE A 114 2.52 16.62 -7.05
C ILE A 114 3.75 17.51 -6.88
N TRP A 115 3.54 18.79 -6.66
CA TRP A 115 4.57 19.76 -6.34
C TRP A 115 4.50 20.12 -4.86
N VAL A 116 5.66 20.24 -4.22
CA VAL A 116 5.77 20.59 -2.81
C VAL A 116 6.70 21.78 -2.65
N GLU A 117 6.35 22.65 -1.71
CA GLU A 117 7.05 23.91 -1.47
C GLU A 117 8.48 23.71 -0.96
N GLY A 118 8.65 22.81 0.03
CA GLY A 118 9.90 22.54 0.73
C GLY A 118 10.48 21.15 0.47
N ILE A 119 11.80 21.00 0.69
CA ILE A 119 12.46 19.67 0.65
C ILE A 119 12.03 18.76 1.81
N HIS A 120 11.64 19.34 2.95
CA HIS A 120 11.16 18.58 4.10
C HIS A 120 9.76 18.03 3.84
N ASP A 121 8.91 18.79 3.18
CA ASP A 121 7.59 18.37 2.68
C ASP A 121 7.73 17.18 1.75
N ALA A 122 8.61 17.30 0.74
CA ALA A 122 8.92 16.20 -0.17
C ALA A 122 9.32 14.93 0.59
N ALA A 123 10.19 15.08 1.60
CA ALA A 123 10.68 13.96 2.38
C ALA A 123 9.61 13.31 3.27
N ILE A 124 8.71 14.09 3.89
CA ILE A 124 7.58 13.55 4.66
C ILE A 124 6.57 12.87 3.72
N VAL A 125 6.25 13.50 2.59
CA VAL A 125 5.34 12.94 1.59
C VAL A 125 5.87 11.61 1.07
N GLU A 126 7.13 11.56 0.68
CA GLU A 126 7.80 10.33 0.23
C GLU A 126 7.82 9.24 1.32
N LYS A 127 8.07 9.63 2.58
CA LYS A 127 8.14 8.67 3.69
C LYS A 127 6.78 8.01 3.98
N VAL A 128 5.70 8.76 3.89
CA VAL A 128 4.36 8.30 4.31
C VAL A 128 3.53 7.79 3.12
N TRP A 129 3.55 8.48 1.98
CA TRP A 129 2.74 8.16 0.80
C TRP A 129 3.55 7.63 -0.39
N GLY A 130 4.89 7.62 -0.33
CA GLY A 130 5.70 7.23 -1.48
C GLY A 130 5.41 5.82 -2.00
N HIS A 131 4.96 4.88 -1.16
CA HIS A 131 4.55 3.56 -1.64
C HIS A 131 3.33 3.66 -2.56
N ASP A 132 2.29 4.37 -2.14
CA ASP A 132 1.05 4.59 -2.88
C ASP A 132 1.30 5.37 -4.17
N LEU A 133 2.07 6.45 -4.08
CA LEU A 133 2.42 7.28 -5.23
C LEU A 133 3.18 6.49 -6.31
N ARG A 134 4.06 5.55 -5.91
CA ARG A 134 4.73 4.65 -6.87
C ARG A 134 3.78 3.63 -7.48
N VAL A 135 2.75 3.18 -6.76
CA VAL A 135 1.71 2.31 -7.33
C VAL A 135 0.94 3.07 -8.42
N GLU A 136 0.66 4.35 -8.20
CA GLU A 136 -0.05 5.21 -9.17
C GLU A 136 0.87 5.83 -10.23
N GLY A 137 2.19 5.71 -10.08
CA GLY A 137 3.17 6.33 -10.98
C GLY A 137 3.25 7.85 -10.83
N VAL A 138 2.72 8.43 -9.75
CA VAL A 138 2.76 9.86 -9.48
C VAL A 138 4.12 10.24 -8.91
N VAL A 139 4.71 11.31 -9.44
CA VAL A 139 6.00 11.84 -8.99
C VAL A 139 5.80 13.11 -8.18
N VAL A 140 6.57 13.23 -7.10
CA VAL A 140 6.64 14.43 -6.27
C VAL A 140 7.87 15.25 -6.68
N GLU A 141 7.68 16.53 -6.96
CA GLU A 141 8.75 17.45 -7.35
C GLU A 141 8.79 18.68 -6.45
N TYR A 142 9.98 19.21 -6.23
CA TYR A 142 10.19 20.42 -5.43
C TYR A 142 9.91 21.69 -6.25
N LEU A 143 9.08 22.59 -5.74
CA LEU A 143 8.69 23.83 -6.42
C LEU A 143 9.59 25.03 -6.08
N GLU A 144 10.26 24.99 -4.93
CA GLU A 144 11.05 26.11 -4.39
C GLU A 144 10.19 27.37 -4.13
N GLY A 145 9.05 27.17 -3.45
CA GLY A 145 8.11 28.24 -3.12
C GLY A 145 7.05 28.53 -4.20
N LEU A 146 5.91 29.06 -3.76
CA LEU A 146 4.78 29.36 -4.65
C LEU A 146 5.05 30.48 -5.66
N ASP A 147 6.03 31.35 -5.43
CA ASP A 147 6.37 32.42 -6.37
C ASP A 147 6.86 31.87 -7.74
N ASN A 148 7.37 30.63 -7.79
CA ASN A 148 7.78 29.95 -9.02
C ASN A 148 6.63 29.24 -9.75
N LEU A 149 5.43 29.21 -9.17
CA LEU A 149 4.32 28.40 -9.66
C LEU A 149 3.93 28.75 -11.09
N GLU A 150 3.76 30.03 -11.41
CA GLU A 150 3.33 30.47 -12.75
C GLU A 150 4.29 30.03 -13.85
N GLN A 151 5.59 30.23 -13.65
CA GLN A 151 6.62 29.83 -14.61
C GLN A 151 6.62 28.30 -14.80
N ARG A 152 6.61 27.54 -13.70
CA ARG A 152 6.67 26.07 -13.73
C ARG A 152 5.41 25.50 -14.40
N LEU A 153 4.24 26.11 -14.20
CA LEU A 153 3.01 25.73 -14.89
C LEU A 153 3.07 26.03 -16.39
N ALA A 154 3.69 27.14 -16.81
CA ALA A 154 3.86 27.46 -18.23
C ALA A 154 4.79 26.46 -18.95
N GLU A 155 5.84 26.01 -18.27
CA GLU A 155 6.73 24.95 -18.76
C GLU A 155 6.05 23.59 -18.77
N PHE A 156 5.30 23.28 -17.70
CA PHE A 156 4.63 21.99 -17.58
C PHE A 156 3.50 21.90 -18.60
N GLN A 157 2.60 22.88 -18.70
CA GLN A 157 1.37 22.89 -19.51
C GLN A 157 0.33 21.85 -19.04
N PRO A 158 -0.25 22.01 -17.83
CA PRO A 158 -1.26 21.09 -17.31
C PRO A 158 -2.50 21.05 -18.21
N GLY A 159 -3.18 19.91 -18.24
CA GLY A 159 -4.37 19.67 -19.06
C GLY A 159 -5.08 18.37 -18.66
N PRO A 160 -6.14 17.98 -19.39
CA PRO A 160 -6.90 16.77 -19.08
C PRO A 160 -6.01 15.52 -19.04
N GLY A 161 -6.05 14.78 -17.93
CA GLY A 161 -5.20 13.60 -17.69
C GLY A 161 -3.73 13.92 -17.38
N ARG A 162 -3.38 15.20 -17.23
CA ARG A 162 -2.04 15.69 -16.91
C ARG A 162 -2.14 16.87 -15.94
N ARG A 163 -2.43 16.53 -14.70
CA ARG A 163 -2.77 17.47 -13.63
C ARG A 163 -1.58 17.83 -12.75
N ILE A 164 -1.63 19.00 -12.14
CA ILE A 164 -0.69 19.43 -11.10
C ILE A 164 -1.44 19.60 -9.78
N GLY A 165 -1.07 18.80 -8.79
CA GLY A 165 -1.40 19.07 -7.39
C GLY A 165 -0.26 19.84 -6.73
N VAL A 166 -0.54 20.87 -5.95
CA VAL A 166 0.48 21.62 -5.18
C VAL A 166 0.16 21.55 -3.69
N LEU A 167 1.14 21.11 -2.89
CA LEU A 167 1.12 21.20 -1.44
C LEU A 167 1.91 22.44 -1.01
N ALA A 168 1.21 23.44 -0.51
CA ALA A 168 1.78 24.66 0.06
C ALA A 168 1.87 24.58 1.58
N ASP A 169 2.91 25.19 2.15
CA ASP A 169 2.92 25.49 3.57
C ASP A 169 2.09 26.76 3.85
N HIS A 170 1.75 26.97 5.13
CA HIS A 170 1.06 28.15 5.66
C HIS A 170 -0.15 28.69 4.88
N LEU A 171 -0.86 27.83 4.16
CA LEU A 171 -1.95 28.23 3.27
C LEU A 171 -3.20 28.64 4.06
N VAL A 172 -3.22 29.88 4.53
CA VAL A 172 -4.33 30.48 5.28
C VAL A 172 -5.25 31.25 4.34
N ARG A 173 -6.55 30.98 4.43
CA ARG A 173 -7.58 31.60 3.59
C ARG A 173 -7.49 33.13 3.63
N GLY A 174 -7.42 33.76 2.45
CA GLY A 174 -7.37 35.22 2.30
C GLY A 174 -5.96 35.82 2.32
N SER A 175 -4.92 34.99 2.46
CA SER A 175 -3.51 35.36 2.29
C SER A 175 -3.18 35.73 0.84
N LYS A 176 -1.99 36.29 0.62
CA LYS A 176 -1.43 36.53 -0.73
C LYS A 176 -1.40 35.23 -1.53
N GLU A 177 -1.01 34.12 -0.89
CA GLU A 177 -0.89 32.81 -1.50
C GLU A 177 -2.24 32.28 -1.96
N THR A 178 -3.31 32.40 -1.17
CA THR A 178 -4.65 31.97 -1.61
C THR A 178 -5.08 32.70 -2.89
N ARG A 179 -4.77 34.00 -3.03
CA ARG A 179 -5.11 34.77 -4.24
C ARG A 179 -4.35 34.33 -5.48
N LEU A 180 -3.13 33.80 -5.33
CA LEU A 180 -2.37 33.23 -6.44
C LEU A 180 -3.05 31.94 -6.95
N THR A 181 -3.75 31.21 -6.09
CA THR A 181 -4.42 29.94 -6.46
C THR A 181 -5.77 30.12 -7.17
N GLU A 182 -6.45 31.25 -6.95
CA GLU A 182 -7.79 31.54 -7.49
C GLU A 182 -7.81 31.68 -9.02
N ARG A 183 -6.67 32.02 -9.62
CA ARG A 183 -6.55 32.25 -11.07
C ARG A 183 -6.12 31.02 -11.86
N LEU A 184 -5.90 29.89 -11.18
CA LEU A 184 -5.37 28.68 -11.78
C LEU A 184 -6.49 27.90 -12.48
N GLY A 185 -6.16 27.36 -13.66
CA GLY A 185 -7.08 26.54 -14.47
C GLY A 185 -7.54 25.26 -13.77
N PRO A 186 -8.48 24.52 -14.38
CA PRO A 186 -9.14 23.37 -13.77
C PRO A 186 -8.20 22.17 -13.51
N ASP A 187 -7.09 22.08 -14.24
CA ASP A 187 -6.11 20.99 -14.12
C ASP A 187 -5.00 21.28 -13.09
N VAL A 188 -5.16 22.34 -12.28
CA VAL A 188 -4.25 22.71 -11.20
C VAL A 188 -5.01 22.92 -9.90
N PHE A 189 -4.67 22.10 -8.90
CA PHE A 189 -5.24 22.16 -7.56
C PHE A 189 -4.15 22.48 -6.54
N VAL A 190 -4.39 23.49 -5.71
CA VAL A 190 -3.48 23.89 -4.64
C VAL A 190 -4.19 23.68 -3.31
N THR A 191 -3.54 22.98 -2.41
CA THR A 191 -3.97 22.82 -1.03
C THR A 191 -2.75 22.84 -0.12
N GLY A 192 -2.95 22.76 1.18
CA GLY A 192 -1.86 22.95 2.12
C GLY A 192 -2.26 22.67 3.54
N HIS A 193 -1.34 22.99 4.44
CA HIS A 193 -1.57 22.92 5.87
C HIS A 193 -1.47 24.31 6.51
N PRO A 194 -2.15 24.54 7.64
CA PRO A 194 -2.16 25.85 8.30
C PRO A 194 -0.84 26.21 8.99
N TYR A 195 0.12 25.27 9.02
CA TYR A 195 1.37 25.44 9.73
C TYR A 195 2.38 26.26 8.95
N VAL A 196 3.17 27.03 9.68
CA VAL A 196 4.32 27.80 9.18
C VAL A 196 5.38 26.90 8.55
N ASP A 197 5.50 25.66 9.02
CA ASP A 197 6.45 24.68 8.50
C ASP A 197 5.92 23.25 8.71
N ILE A 198 6.30 22.33 7.82
CA ILE A 198 5.92 20.91 7.89
C ILE A 198 6.29 20.23 9.22
N TRP A 199 7.30 20.73 9.94
CA TRP A 199 7.65 20.21 11.27
C TRP A 199 6.46 20.27 12.23
N ALA A 200 5.71 21.38 12.21
CA ALA A 200 4.55 21.56 13.08
C ALA A 200 3.36 20.66 12.70
N ALA A 201 3.38 20.06 11.50
CA ALA A 201 2.42 19.04 11.11
C ALA A 201 2.73 17.65 11.71
N VAL A 202 3.92 17.46 12.30
CA VAL A 202 4.24 16.24 13.06
C VAL A 202 3.70 16.37 14.48
N LYS A 203 3.04 15.33 14.98
CA LYS A 203 2.48 15.31 16.33
C LYS A 203 3.58 15.47 17.39
N PRO A 204 3.48 16.49 18.27
CA PRO A 204 4.54 16.80 19.24
C PRO A 204 4.84 15.62 20.19
N GLU A 205 3.86 14.78 20.49
CA GLU A 205 4.01 13.62 21.38
C GLU A 205 4.99 12.59 20.81
N ARG A 206 5.18 12.55 19.48
CA ARG A 206 6.19 11.69 18.83
C ARG A 206 7.62 12.12 19.10
N LEU A 207 7.79 13.36 19.53
CA LEU A 207 9.06 13.96 19.91
C LEU A 207 9.21 14.08 21.44
N GLY A 208 8.26 13.51 22.20
CA GLY A 208 8.22 13.64 23.66
C GLY A 208 7.82 15.04 24.14
N LEU A 209 7.18 15.83 23.28
CA LEU A 209 6.70 17.17 23.59
C LEU A 209 5.19 17.13 23.90
N THR A 210 4.75 17.93 24.87
CA THR A 210 3.32 18.11 25.13
C THR A 210 2.66 18.96 24.05
N ALA A 211 3.38 19.95 23.51
CA ALA A 211 2.96 20.82 22.43
C ALA A 211 4.20 21.39 21.74
N TRP A 212 4.06 21.85 20.50
CA TRP A 212 5.09 22.65 19.84
C TRP A 212 5.24 24.00 20.55
N PRO A 213 6.47 24.45 20.87
CA PRO A 213 6.68 25.77 21.45
C PRO A 213 6.24 26.89 20.52
N GLU A 214 5.70 27.96 21.09
CA GLU A 214 5.40 29.18 20.32
C GLU A 214 6.70 29.94 19.99
N VAL A 215 6.84 30.30 18.71
CA VAL A 215 7.93 31.14 18.22
C VAL A 215 7.37 32.54 17.91
N PRO A 216 7.88 33.61 18.55
CA PRO A 216 7.48 34.99 18.29
C PRO A 216 7.67 35.38 16.83
N TYR A 217 6.82 36.29 16.37
CA TYR A 217 6.94 36.88 15.05
C TYR A 217 8.30 37.60 14.88
N GLY A 218 8.92 37.44 13.70
CA GLY A 218 10.22 38.02 13.37
C GLY A 218 11.44 37.18 13.76
N GLU A 219 11.22 36.05 14.44
CA GLU A 219 12.24 35.04 14.70
C GLU A 219 12.15 33.92 13.63
N ASP A 220 13.29 33.40 13.16
CA ASP A 220 13.27 32.19 12.31
C ASP A 220 12.60 31.05 13.07
N TRP A 221 11.58 30.45 12.46
CA TRP A 221 10.72 29.50 13.16
C TRP A 221 11.50 28.23 13.54
N LYS A 222 12.35 27.68 12.65
CA LYS A 222 13.11 26.45 12.92
C LYS A 222 14.17 26.67 14.00
N GLU A 223 14.91 27.77 13.93
CA GLU A 223 15.88 28.15 14.97
C GLU A 223 15.19 28.36 16.32
N GLY A 224 14.03 29.02 16.31
CA GLY A 224 13.27 29.28 17.52
C GLY A 224 12.71 28.04 18.19
N ILE A 225 12.26 27.05 17.40
CA ILE A 225 11.89 25.74 17.91
C ILE A 225 13.11 25.04 18.51
N CYS A 226 14.24 24.97 17.79
CA CYS A 226 15.44 24.30 18.28
C CYS A 226 15.90 24.87 19.62
N ARG A 227 15.92 26.20 19.77
CA ARG A 227 16.31 26.87 21.01
C ARG A 227 15.40 26.54 22.19
N ARG A 228 14.08 26.47 21.96
CA ARG A 228 13.09 26.22 23.01
C ARG A 228 13.02 24.75 23.42
N VAL A 229 13.23 23.84 22.48
CA VAL A 229 13.24 22.40 22.76
C VAL A 229 14.61 21.93 23.27
N GLY A 230 15.67 22.69 22.99
CA GLY A 230 17.05 22.34 23.38
C GLY A 230 17.76 21.46 22.35
N TRP A 231 17.45 21.63 21.06
CA TRP A 231 18.21 21.05 19.94
C TRP A 231 19.30 22.03 19.49
N SER A 232 20.43 21.51 19.00
CA SER A 232 21.61 22.30 18.64
C SER A 232 21.36 23.24 17.47
N ASP A 233 20.67 22.75 16.44
CA ASP A 233 20.48 23.45 15.18
C ASP A 233 19.32 22.84 14.36
N PRO A 234 18.86 23.54 13.30
CA PRO A 234 17.79 23.04 12.44
C PRO A 234 18.07 21.70 11.75
N ARG A 235 19.34 21.32 11.54
CA ARG A 235 19.69 20.02 10.94
C ARG A 235 19.47 18.89 11.94
N GLU A 236 19.88 19.06 13.19
CA GLU A 236 19.54 18.13 14.26
C GLU A 236 18.01 18.05 14.44
N GLY A 237 17.33 19.20 14.50
CA GLY A 237 15.88 19.27 14.62
C GLY A 237 15.17 18.51 13.51
N TRP A 238 15.58 18.71 12.25
CA TRP A 238 15.03 17.96 11.12
C TRP A 238 15.21 16.46 11.27
N ASN A 239 16.41 16.00 11.62
CA ASN A 239 16.67 14.57 11.81
C ASN A 239 15.76 13.97 12.89
N ARG A 240 15.51 14.70 13.98
CA ARG A 240 14.60 14.25 15.05
C ARG A 240 13.16 14.17 14.54
N VAL A 241 12.67 15.25 13.91
CA VAL A 241 11.31 15.34 13.33
C VAL A 241 11.08 14.23 12.31
N TYR A 242 11.98 14.11 11.33
CA TYR A 242 11.89 13.10 10.30
C TYR A 242 11.85 11.69 10.88
N ASN A 243 12.72 11.37 11.84
CA ASN A 243 12.78 10.04 12.44
C ASN A 243 11.57 9.69 13.31
N ALA A 244 10.89 10.68 13.87
CA ALA A 244 9.67 10.49 14.65
C ALA A 244 8.45 10.08 13.80
N VAL A 245 8.48 10.31 12.48
CA VAL A 245 7.40 9.95 11.56
C VAL A 245 7.62 8.54 11.02
N HIS A 246 6.67 7.64 11.28
CA HIS A 246 6.64 6.27 10.74
C HIS A 246 5.42 6.02 9.86
N SER A 247 4.29 6.66 10.16
CA SER A 247 3.04 6.49 9.43
C SER A 247 2.21 7.77 9.50
N PHE A 248 1.14 7.84 8.67
CA PHE A 248 0.17 8.94 8.70
C PHE A 248 -0.36 9.26 10.11
N ARG A 249 -0.38 8.29 11.04
CA ARG A 249 -0.85 8.48 12.42
C ARG A 249 0.00 9.45 13.22
N ASP A 250 1.22 9.72 12.78
CA ASP A 250 2.19 10.59 13.42
C ASP A 250 2.05 12.05 12.94
N LEU A 251 1.16 12.29 11.99
CA LEU A 251 0.91 13.59 11.38
C LEU A 251 -0.45 14.15 11.81
N ASP A 252 -0.59 15.46 11.73
CA ASP A 252 -1.87 16.13 11.91
C ASP A 252 -2.83 15.83 10.75
N SER A 253 -4.11 15.72 11.09
CA SER A 253 -5.22 15.54 10.16
C SER A 253 -5.27 16.55 9.01
N THR A 254 -4.85 17.80 9.22
CA THR A 254 -4.88 18.83 8.18
C THR A 254 -3.90 18.52 7.05
N LEU A 255 -2.67 18.09 7.39
CA LEU A 255 -1.68 17.67 6.39
C LEU A 255 -2.13 16.39 5.70
N ILE A 256 -2.65 15.41 6.46
CA ILE A 256 -3.15 14.16 5.89
C ILE A 256 -4.23 14.46 4.86
N GLY A 257 -5.27 15.21 5.24
CA GLY A 257 -6.36 15.56 4.34
C GLY A 257 -5.89 16.36 3.11
N ALA A 258 -4.91 17.25 3.26
CA ALA A 258 -4.32 17.98 2.14
C ALA A 258 -3.65 17.04 1.13
N VAL A 259 -2.80 16.12 1.59
CA VAL A 259 -2.12 15.17 0.71
C VAL A 259 -3.09 14.19 0.06
N GLU A 260 -4.08 13.66 0.80
CA GLU A 260 -5.09 12.76 0.23
C GLU A 260 -5.87 13.44 -0.90
N ARG A 261 -6.32 14.69 -0.72
CA ARG A 261 -7.00 15.44 -1.79
C ARG A 261 -6.11 15.66 -3.01
N LEU A 262 -4.80 15.86 -2.82
CA LEU A 262 -3.86 15.98 -3.94
C LEU A 262 -3.72 14.67 -4.69
N VAL A 263 -3.58 13.55 -3.96
CA VAL A 263 -3.51 12.20 -4.54
C VAL A 263 -4.77 11.93 -5.35
N ASP A 264 -5.95 12.16 -4.77
CA ASP A 264 -7.23 11.99 -5.43
C ASP A 264 -7.32 12.85 -6.70
N PHE A 265 -6.96 14.13 -6.63
CA PHE A 265 -6.99 15.04 -7.77
C PHE A 265 -6.15 14.55 -8.96
N VAL A 266 -4.93 14.04 -8.69
CA VAL A 266 -3.98 13.67 -9.75
C VAL A 266 -4.16 12.24 -10.26
N THR A 267 -4.90 11.40 -9.53
CA THR A 267 -5.08 9.97 -9.86
C THR A 267 -6.50 9.61 -10.29
N VAL A 268 -7.52 10.40 -9.91
CA VAL A 268 -8.93 10.15 -10.21
C VAL A 268 -9.43 11.18 -11.25
N PRO A 269 -9.51 10.81 -12.54
CA PRO A 269 -9.88 11.74 -13.61
C PRO A 269 -11.26 12.37 -13.45
N GLU A 270 -12.18 11.67 -12.79
CA GLU A 270 -13.58 12.10 -12.60
C GLU A 270 -13.71 13.22 -11.56
N LEU A 271 -12.76 13.33 -10.62
CA LEU A 271 -12.79 14.39 -9.62
C LEU A 271 -12.37 15.72 -10.25
N THR A 272 -13.17 16.76 -10.01
CA THR A 272 -12.86 18.14 -10.37
C THR A 272 -12.17 18.87 -9.22
N LYS A 273 -11.60 20.03 -9.53
CA LYS A 273 -11.01 20.91 -8.51
C LYS A 273 -12.06 21.33 -7.48
N GLU A 274 -13.26 21.63 -7.95
CA GLU A 274 -14.40 22.10 -7.16
C GLU A 274 -14.91 21.05 -6.16
N ASP A 275 -14.80 19.76 -6.50
CA ASP A 275 -15.20 18.65 -5.60
C ASP A 275 -14.29 18.52 -4.37
N LEU A 276 -13.10 19.11 -4.43
CA LEU A 276 -12.03 18.97 -3.44
C LEU A 276 -11.79 20.25 -2.62
N THR A 277 -12.54 21.33 -2.87
CA THR A 277 -12.33 22.64 -2.25
C THR A 277 -13.17 22.87 -0.98
#